data_AF-A0A1T5KL13-F1
#
_entry.id   AF-A0A1T5KL13-F1
#
_cell.length_a   1.000
_cell.length_b   1.000
_cell.length_c   1.000
_cell.angle_alpha   90.00
_cell.angle_beta   90.00
_cell.angle_gamma   90.00
#
_symmetry.space_group_name_H-M   'P 1'
#
loop_
_entity.id
_entity.type
_entity.pdbx_description
1 polymer ?
#
loop_
_entity_poly.entity_id
_entity_poly.type
_entity_poly.pdbx_seq_one_letter_code
_entity_poly.pdbx_strand_id
1 'polypeptide(L)'
;MVNPIDIHKLTLEELSGVIALYPWYGGARMELCRRMSGAGALSDLQIAETALHLGDRGVLAALLRAGRTVDCSDKDARRLADAFISAQDEPRKQRRVYVVGGDYFSQDQYEKARTDSDGVFSRFAAKARSEGFTETAPAEPAGQDMNFYTETLAGIYLEQGYSQEAIDIYSQLILRYPEKSVYFAALIDEINKKDN
;
A
#
# COMPACT_ATOMS: atom_id res chain seq x y z
N MET A 1 -1.12 54.74 18.40
CA MET A 1 -0.06 53.78 18.01
C MET A 1 -0.17 52.60 18.95
N VAL A 2 -0.35 51.39 18.41
CA VAL A 2 -0.28 50.17 19.24
C VAL A 2 1.20 49.84 19.39
N ASN A 3 1.67 49.70 20.63
CA ASN A 3 3.06 49.32 20.89
C ASN A 3 3.26 47.86 20.48
N PRO A 4 4.34 47.53 19.74
CA PRO A 4 4.64 46.14 19.39
C PRO A 4 4.95 45.34 20.66
N ILE A 5 4.48 44.10 20.70
CA ILE A 5 4.67 43.20 21.83
C ILE A 5 6.02 42.48 21.64
N ASP A 6 6.98 42.76 22.53
CA ASP A 6 8.29 42.10 22.55
C ASP A 6 8.23 40.78 23.34
N ILE A 7 7.99 39.66 22.65
CA ILE A 7 7.86 38.32 23.26
C ILE A 7 9.01 37.89 24.17
N HIS A 8 10.23 38.38 23.93
CA HIS A 8 11.39 38.01 24.73
C HIS A 8 11.39 38.66 26.12
N LYS A 9 10.68 39.78 26.31
CA LYS A 9 10.60 40.49 27.60
C LYS A 9 9.47 39.99 28.50
N LEU A 10 8.51 39.26 27.94
CA LEU A 10 7.33 38.77 28.67
C LEU A 10 7.69 37.71 29.70
N THR A 11 6.86 37.55 30.73
CA THR A 11 6.92 36.42 31.66
C THR A 11 6.29 35.15 31.07
N LEU A 12 6.49 33.98 31.71
CA LEU A 12 5.87 32.72 31.28
C LEU A 12 4.32 32.80 31.27
N GLU A 13 3.75 33.45 32.29
CA GLU A 13 2.30 33.64 32.41
C GLU A 13 1.77 34.58 31.32
N GLU A 14 2.46 35.70 31.08
CA GLU A 14 2.12 36.63 30.01
C GLU A 14 2.20 35.96 28.64
N LEU A 15 3.22 35.14 28.38
CA LEU A 15 3.32 34.35 27.14
C LEU A 15 2.15 33.39 26.99
N SER A 16 1.74 32.72 28.07
CA SER A 16 0.55 31.85 28.04
C SER A 16 -0.72 32.65 27.73
N GLY A 17 -0.85 33.87 28.26
CA GLY A 17 -1.95 34.78 27.95
C GLY A 17 -1.95 35.24 26.49
N VAL A 18 -0.77 35.54 25.93
CA VAL A 18 -0.63 35.85 24.49
C VAL A 18 -1.05 34.66 23.63
N ILE A 19 -0.72 33.43 24.01
CA ILE A 19 -1.14 32.23 23.28
C ILE A 19 -2.65 32.03 23.36
N ALA A 20 -3.27 32.28 24.51
CA ALA A 20 -4.73 32.21 24.64
C ALA A 20 -5.44 33.24 23.75
N LEU A 21 -4.89 34.46 23.62
CA LEU A 21 -5.42 35.51 22.75
C LEU A 21 -5.12 35.25 21.26
N TYR A 22 -3.95 34.67 20.97
CA TYR A 22 -3.46 34.44 19.61
C TYR A 22 -2.96 32.99 19.45
N PRO A 23 -3.86 31.99 19.32
CA PRO A 23 -3.48 30.58 19.30
C PRO A 23 -2.52 30.19 18.17
N TRP A 24 -2.59 30.90 17.04
CA TRP A 24 -1.78 30.67 15.84
C TRP A 24 -0.41 31.37 15.89
N TYR A 25 -0.08 32.08 16.97
CA TYR A 25 1.19 32.78 17.08
C TYR A 25 2.32 31.83 17.48
N GLY A 26 2.95 31.20 16.48
CA GLY A 26 4.00 30.20 16.67
C GLY A 26 5.23 30.71 17.45
N GLY A 27 5.60 31.98 17.29
CA GLY A 27 6.76 32.57 17.98
C GLY A 27 6.63 32.53 19.51
N ALA A 28 5.47 32.93 20.05
CA ALA A 28 5.24 32.85 21.50
C ALA A 28 5.23 31.41 22.02
N ARG A 29 4.65 30.47 21.26
CA ARG A 29 4.64 29.04 21.62
C ARG A 29 6.05 28.46 21.70
N MET A 30 6.91 28.79 20.74
CA MET A 30 8.31 28.36 20.76
C MET A 30 9.07 28.93 21.96
N GLU A 31 8.93 30.24 22.22
CA GLU A 31 9.57 30.88 23.37
C GLU A 31 9.08 30.27 24.70
N LEU A 32 7.78 29.97 24.82
CA LEU A 32 7.22 29.28 25.97
C LEU A 32 7.86 27.89 26.15
N CYS A 33 7.86 27.04 25.10
CA CYS A 33 8.45 25.71 25.17
C CYS A 33 9.95 25.74 25.51
N ARG A 34 10.69 26.69 24.95
CA ARG A 34 12.12 26.86 25.22
C ARG A 34 12.39 27.19 26.69
N ARG A 35 11.60 28.12 27.27
CA ARG A 35 11.72 28.49 28.69
C ARG A 35 11.27 27.37 29.63
N MET A 36 10.16 26.72 29.30
CA MET A 36 9.66 25.55 30.02
C MET A 36 10.67 24.40 30.01
N SER A 37 11.38 24.20 28.89
CA SER A 37 12.46 23.23 28.80
C SER A 37 13.63 23.58 29.70
N GLY A 38 14.03 24.86 29.74
CA GLY A 38 15.09 25.34 30.64
C GLY A 38 14.71 25.22 32.12
N ALA A 39 13.42 25.33 32.44
CA ALA A 39 12.87 25.09 33.77
C ALA A 39 12.65 23.60 34.09
N GLY A 40 12.83 22.69 33.12
CA GLY A 40 12.58 21.25 33.29
C GLY A 40 11.10 20.87 33.47
N ALA A 41 10.17 21.80 33.20
CA ALA A 41 8.73 21.61 33.36
C ALA A 41 8.00 21.30 32.03
N LEU A 42 8.75 21.14 30.94
CA LEU A 42 8.18 20.89 29.62
C LEU A 42 7.62 19.47 29.52
N SER A 43 6.32 19.38 29.24
CA SER A 43 5.62 18.10 29.04
C SER A 43 5.49 17.73 27.56
N ASP A 44 5.42 16.42 27.29
CA ASP A 44 5.22 15.90 25.92
C ASP A 44 3.93 16.40 25.28
N LEU A 45 2.87 16.58 26.08
CA LEU A 45 1.59 17.11 25.62
C LEU A 45 1.72 18.56 25.14
N GLN A 46 2.44 19.41 25.88
CA GLN A 46 2.69 20.79 25.48
C GLN A 46 3.53 20.86 24.20
N ILE A 47 4.51 19.97 24.05
CA ILE A 47 5.30 19.87 22.80
C ILE A 47 4.40 19.46 21.64
N ALA A 48 3.51 18.48 21.84
CA ALA A 48 2.59 18.02 20.80
C ALA A 48 1.61 19.13 20.39
N GLU A 49 1.00 19.81 21.36
CA GLU A 49 0.07 20.92 21.10
C GLU A 49 0.77 22.05 20.34
N THR A 50 1.97 22.44 20.77
CA THR A 50 2.74 23.49 20.09
C THR A 50 3.19 23.07 18.70
N ALA A 51 3.50 21.80 18.48
CA ALA A 51 3.88 21.28 17.16
C ALA A 51 2.75 21.38 16.13
N LEU A 52 1.47 21.35 16.53
CA LEU A 52 0.33 21.53 15.62
C LEU A 52 0.28 22.93 15.00
N HIS A 53 0.87 23.91 15.67
CA HIS A 53 0.80 25.33 15.28
C HIS A 53 2.09 25.84 14.61
N LEU A 54 3.06 24.98 14.32
CA LEU A 54 4.37 25.35 13.75
C LEU A 54 4.62 24.63 12.43
N GLY A 55 5.18 25.37 11.46
CA GLY A 55 5.62 24.79 10.18
C GLY A 55 6.91 23.97 10.32
N ASP A 56 7.93 24.55 10.99
CA ASP A 56 9.18 23.86 11.30
C ASP A 56 9.21 23.45 12.78
N ARG A 57 9.28 22.12 13.01
CA ARG A 57 9.32 21.50 14.34
C ARG A 57 10.73 21.07 14.77
N GLY A 58 11.77 21.46 14.03
CA GLY A 58 13.16 21.12 14.33
C GLY A 58 13.60 21.56 15.73
N VAL A 59 13.20 22.77 16.13
CA VAL A 59 13.51 23.31 17.48
C VAL A 59 12.85 22.48 18.59
N LEU A 60 11.56 22.14 18.43
CA LEU A 60 10.86 21.28 19.39
C LEU A 60 11.45 19.88 19.45
N ALA A 61 11.81 19.31 18.30
CA ALA A 61 12.47 18.00 18.23
C ALA A 61 13.84 18.02 18.92
N ALA A 62 14.60 19.11 18.78
CA ALA A 62 15.86 19.29 19.50
C ALA A 62 15.63 19.37 21.01
N LEU A 63 14.62 20.12 21.48
CA LEU A 63 14.27 20.18 22.91
C LEU A 63 13.87 18.82 23.48
N LEU A 64 13.02 18.07 22.78
CA LEU A 64 12.57 16.73 23.19
C LEU A 64 13.73 15.72 23.23
N ARG A 65 14.72 15.87 22.35
CA ARG A 65 15.89 14.97 22.26
C ARG A 65 17.06 15.40 23.14
N ALA A 66 17.12 16.66 23.58
CA ALA A 66 18.25 17.21 24.33
C ALA A 66 18.59 16.43 25.62
N GLY A 67 17.61 15.75 26.23
CA GLY A 67 17.80 14.90 27.41
C GLY A 67 17.82 13.39 27.14
N ARG A 68 17.60 12.95 25.89
CA ARG A 68 17.46 11.52 25.55
C ARG A 68 18.30 11.18 24.32
N THR A 69 19.46 10.60 24.56
CA THR A 69 20.20 9.89 23.52
C THR A 69 19.56 8.51 23.34
N VAL A 70 18.93 8.29 22.19
CA VAL A 70 18.45 6.96 21.82
C VAL A 70 19.51 6.32 20.94
N ASP A 71 19.93 5.11 21.30
CA ASP A 71 20.82 4.31 20.46
C ASP A 71 20.04 3.82 19.23
N CYS A 72 20.07 4.59 18.15
CA CYS A 72 19.47 4.22 16.85
C CYS A 72 20.35 3.24 16.07
N SER A 73 21.17 2.44 16.74
CA SER A 73 22.05 1.47 16.10
C SER A 73 21.27 0.21 15.76
N ASP A 74 21.44 -0.33 14.55
CA ASP A 74 20.72 -1.52 14.05
C ASP A 74 21.08 -2.85 14.75
N LYS A 75 21.79 -2.79 15.89
CA LYS A 75 22.24 -3.96 16.65
C LYS A 75 21.09 -4.89 17.04
N ASP A 76 19.91 -4.33 17.29
CA ASP A 76 18.72 -5.07 17.71
C ASP A 76 17.63 -5.14 16.63
N ALA A 77 17.87 -4.62 15.41
CA ALA A 77 16.87 -4.61 14.34
C ALA A 77 16.40 -6.02 13.97
N ARG A 78 17.31 -6.99 13.95
CA ARG A 78 16.99 -8.41 13.70
C ARG A 78 16.14 -9.01 14.82
N ARG A 79 16.45 -8.73 16.09
CA ARG A 79 15.68 -9.23 17.23
C ARG A 79 14.25 -8.68 17.25
N LEU A 80 14.09 -7.41 16.92
CA LEU A 80 12.76 -6.80 16.78
C LEU A 80 12.02 -7.41 15.59
N ALA A 81 12.66 -7.52 14.43
CA ALA A 81 12.07 -8.14 13.25
C ALA A 81 11.61 -9.56 13.56
N ASP A 82 12.44 -10.39 14.18
CA ASP A 82 12.08 -11.76 14.55
C ASP A 82 10.91 -11.77 15.55
N ALA A 83 10.93 -10.91 16.58
CA ALA A 83 9.85 -10.83 17.57
C ALA A 83 8.49 -10.43 16.96
N PHE A 84 8.49 -9.56 15.95
CA PHE A 84 7.26 -9.08 15.30
C PHE A 84 6.83 -9.94 14.10
N ILE A 85 7.77 -10.60 13.40
CA ILE A 85 7.51 -11.44 12.23
C ILE A 85 7.16 -12.87 12.64
N SER A 86 7.83 -13.45 13.66
CA SER A 86 7.60 -14.85 14.06
C SER A 86 6.28 -15.06 14.81
N ALA A 87 5.66 -13.99 15.33
CA ALA A 87 4.36 -14.08 16.00
C ALA A 87 3.17 -14.17 15.03
N GLN A 88 3.41 -14.13 13.70
CA GLN A 88 2.39 -14.20 12.66
C GLN A 88 2.67 -15.36 11.69
N ASP A 89 2.90 -16.58 12.20
CA ASP A 89 2.76 -17.81 11.41
C ASP A 89 1.27 -18.14 11.18
N GLU A 90 0.49 -17.16 10.73
CA GLU A 90 -0.76 -17.44 10.04
C GLU A 90 -0.39 -17.95 8.64
N PRO A 91 -0.93 -19.08 8.18
CA PRO A 91 -0.63 -19.59 6.85
C PRO A 91 -0.91 -18.47 5.84
N ARG A 92 0.12 -18.07 5.06
CA ARG A 92 0.03 -17.01 4.05
C ARG A 92 -1.29 -17.14 3.32
N LYS A 93 -2.25 -16.24 3.60
CA LYS A 93 -3.54 -16.22 2.90
C LYS A 93 -3.24 -16.06 1.42
N GLN A 94 -3.38 -17.14 0.67
CA GLN A 94 -3.22 -17.13 -0.77
C GLN A 94 -4.20 -16.08 -1.31
N ARG A 95 -3.68 -15.07 -2.01
CA ARG A 95 -4.51 -14.03 -2.64
C ARG A 95 -5.40 -14.73 -3.67
N ARG A 96 -6.71 -14.79 -3.41
CA ARG A 96 -7.69 -15.36 -4.34
C ARG A 96 -8.16 -14.26 -5.28
N VAL A 97 -7.87 -14.43 -6.58
CA VAL A 97 -8.45 -13.59 -7.63
C VAL A 97 -9.83 -14.16 -7.96
N TYR A 98 -10.86 -13.32 -7.85
CA TYR A 98 -12.23 -13.71 -8.16
C TYR A 98 -12.58 -13.19 -9.54
N VAL A 99 -12.92 -14.09 -10.46
CA VAL A 99 -13.39 -13.73 -11.80
C VAL A 99 -14.91 -13.72 -11.78
N VAL A 100 -15.53 -12.61 -12.19
CA VAL A 100 -16.99 -12.48 -12.25
C VAL A 100 -17.54 -13.49 -13.26
N GLY A 101 -18.45 -14.36 -12.80
CA GLY A 101 -19.02 -15.45 -13.61
C GLY A 101 -18.18 -16.74 -13.65
N GLY A 102 -17.03 -16.78 -12.97
CA GLY A 102 -16.27 -18.01 -12.72
C GLY A 102 -16.79 -18.77 -11.49
N ASP A 103 -16.15 -19.89 -11.18
CA ASP A 103 -16.53 -20.68 -10.01
C ASP A 103 -15.96 -20.06 -8.72
N TYR A 104 -16.81 -19.98 -7.70
CA TYR A 104 -16.63 -19.11 -6.53
C TYR A 104 -15.94 -19.84 -5.36
N PHE A 105 -15.95 -21.16 -5.40
CA PHE A 105 -15.41 -22.02 -4.36
C PHE A 105 -14.19 -22.79 -4.88
N SER A 106 -13.18 -22.96 -4.02
CA SER A 106 -12.02 -23.81 -4.33
C SER A 106 -12.40 -25.29 -4.23
N GLN A 107 -11.61 -26.16 -4.86
CA GLN A 107 -11.81 -27.61 -4.78
C GLN A 107 -11.86 -28.11 -3.32
N ASP A 108 -10.96 -27.61 -2.47
CA ASP A 108 -10.97 -27.90 -1.02
C ASP A 108 -12.25 -27.43 -0.30
N GLN A 109 -12.93 -26.41 -0.82
CA GLN A 109 -14.20 -25.92 -0.26
C GLN A 109 -15.36 -26.80 -0.71
N TYR A 110 -15.33 -27.28 -1.95
CA TYR A 110 -16.28 -28.28 -2.44
C TYR A 110 -16.15 -29.62 -1.71
N GLU A 111 -14.93 -30.06 -1.44
CA GLU A 111 -14.67 -31.30 -0.69
C GLU A 111 -15.19 -31.22 0.74
N LYS A 112 -15.11 -30.05 1.38
CA LYS A 112 -15.70 -29.83 2.72
C LYS A 112 -17.22 -29.89 2.73
N ALA A 113 -17.88 -29.49 1.64
CA ALA A 113 -19.33 -29.51 1.52
C ALA A 113 -19.88 -30.89 1.10
N ARG A 114 -19.01 -31.77 0.57
CA ARG A 114 -19.40 -33.10 0.09
C ARG A 114 -19.75 -34.00 1.26
N THR A 115 -20.98 -34.49 1.29
CA THR A 115 -21.41 -35.53 2.24
C THR A 115 -21.38 -36.92 1.61
N ASP A 116 -21.33 -37.96 2.44
CA ASP A 116 -21.31 -39.36 1.97
C ASP A 116 -22.55 -39.74 1.14
N SER A 117 -23.67 -39.04 1.33
CA SER A 117 -24.92 -39.25 0.59
C SER A 117 -24.95 -38.63 -0.81
N ASP A 118 -24.02 -37.72 -1.14
CA ASP A 118 -24.05 -36.99 -2.42
C ASP A 118 -23.53 -37.83 -3.60
N GLY A 119 -23.08 -39.06 -3.35
CA GLY A 119 -22.62 -40.04 -4.34
C GLY A 119 -23.72 -40.63 -5.25
N VAL A 120 -24.86 -39.96 -5.40
CA VAL A 120 -26.01 -40.42 -6.19
C VAL A 120 -25.61 -40.76 -7.64
N PHE A 121 -24.70 -39.96 -8.22
CA PHE A 121 -24.25 -40.12 -9.60
C PHE A 121 -23.07 -41.09 -9.79
N SER A 122 -22.43 -41.55 -8.72
CA SER A 122 -21.25 -42.43 -8.81
C SER A 122 -21.57 -43.78 -9.46
N ARG A 123 -22.78 -44.30 -9.24
CA ARG A 123 -23.25 -45.55 -9.89
C ARG A 123 -23.44 -45.39 -11.39
N PHE A 124 -23.87 -44.21 -11.84
CA PHE A 124 -24.07 -43.90 -13.25
C PHE A 124 -22.73 -43.72 -13.97
N ALA A 125 -21.75 -43.06 -13.32
CA ALA A 125 -20.39 -42.95 -13.84
C ALA A 125 -19.71 -44.33 -13.97
N ALA A 126 -19.87 -45.21 -12.99
CA ALA A 126 -19.33 -46.58 -13.05
C ALA A 126 -19.97 -47.39 -14.18
N LYS A 127 -21.29 -47.28 -14.37
CA LYS A 127 -22.03 -47.94 -15.46
C LYS A 127 -21.57 -47.42 -16.84
N ALA A 128 -21.47 -46.10 -17.02
CA ALA A 128 -21.00 -45.49 -18.26
C ALA A 128 -19.58 -45.95 -18.64
N ARG A 129 -18.67 -46.06 -17.66
CA ARG A 129 -17.31 -46.60 -17.87
C ARG A 129 -17.32 -48.06 -18.28
N SER A 130 -18.19 -48.89 -17.68
CA SER A 130 -18.34 -50.31 -18.06
C SER A 130 -18.92 -50.50 -19.45
N GLU A 131 -19.73 -49.56 -19.92
CA GLU A 131 -20.33 -49.54 -21.27
C GLU A 131 -19.38 -48.95 -22.33
N GLY A 132 -18.11 -48.69 -21.97
CA GLY A 132 -17.08 -48.22 -22.88
C GLY A 132 -17.14 -46.72 -23.17
N PHE A 133 -17.93 -45.95 -22.43
CA PHE A 133 -17.95 -44.50 -22.51
C PHE A 133 -16.68 -43.98 -21.83
N THR A 134 -15.63 -43.73 -22.62
CA THR A 134 -14.51 -42.93 -22.16
C THR A 134 -14.99 -41.49 -22.09
N GLU A 135 -14.87 -40.86 -20.92
CA GLU A 135 -14.89 -39.41 -20.82
C GLU A 135 -13.79 -38.89 -21.76
N THR A 136 -14.12 -38.60 -23.02
CA THR A 136 -13.53 -37.41 -23.62
C THR A 136 -14.03 -36.33 -22.69
N ALA A 137 -13.20 -36.01 -21.68
CA ALA A 137 -13.27 -34.74 -21.01
C ALA A 137 -13.59 -33.74 -22.14
N PRO A 138 -14.58 -32.85 -21.98
CA PRO A 138 -14.64 -31.74 -22.89
C PRO A 138 -13.20 -31.24 -22.91
N ALA A 139 -12.59 -31.24 -24.10
CA ALA A 139 -11.45 -30.42 -24.32
C ALA A 139 -11.99 -29.04 -23.98
N GLU A 140 -11.90 -28.67 -22.70
CA GLU A 140 -11.82 -27.29 -22.32
C GLU A 140 -10.79 -26.77 -23.31
N PRO A 141 -11.12 -25.77 -24.13
CA PRO A 141 -10.09 -25.08 -24.87
C PRO A 141 -9.17 -24.46 -23.82
N ALA A 142 -8.23 -25.28 -23.34
CA ALA A 142 -7.15 -24.90 -22.48
C ALA A 142 -6.37 -23.86 -23.28
N GLY A 143 -6.31 -22.65 -22.74
CA GLY A 143 -5.37 -21.65 -23.25
C GLY A 143 -5.90 -20.81 -24.41
N GLN A 144 -7.16 -20.40 -24.39
CA GLN A 144 -7.38 -18.99 -24.69
C GLN A 144 -7.61 -18.28 -23.37
N ASP A 145 -6.51 -18.15 -22.62
CA ASP A 145 -6.37 -17.03 -21.71
C ASP A 145 -6.76 -15.81 -22.53
N MET A 146 -7.99 -15.33 -22.32
CA MET A 146 -8.41 -14.02 -22.78
C MET A 146 -7.64 -13.04 -21.90
N ASN A 147 -6.32 -13.03 -22.07
CA ASN A 147 -5.39 -12.18 -21.37
C ASN A 147 -5.95 -10.77 -21.53
N PHE A 148 -6.21 -10.15 -20.39
CA PHE A 148 -6.85 -8.87 -20.31
C PHE A 148 -5.86 -7.79 -20.77
N TYR A 149 -5.77 -7.61 -22.08
CA TYR A 149 -4.92 -6.62 -22.71
C TYR A 149 -5.67 -5.29 -22.74
N THR A 150 -5.13 -4.29 -22.04
CA THR A 150 -5.63 -2.92 -22.08
C THR A 150 -4.47 -1.94 -22.25
N GLU A 151 -4.75 -0.81 -22.88
CA GLU A 151 -3.76 0.25 -23.10
C GLU A 151 -3.18 0.76 -21.78
N THR A 152 -4.04 0.95 -20.77
CA THR A 152 -3.61 1.38 -19.43
C THR A 152 -2.66 0.38 -18.78
N LEU A 153 -2.90 -0.92 -18.96
CA LEU A 153 -2.02 -1.95 -18.44
C LEU A 153 -0.63 -1.89 -19.09
N ALA A 154 -0.57 -1.69 -20.42
CA ALA A 154 0.70 -1.51 -21.12
C ALA A 154 1.44 -0.25 -20.65
N GLY A 155 0.73 0.86 -20.40
CA GLY A 155 1.30 2.07 -19.82
C GLY A 155 1.93 1.85 -18.44
N ILE A 156 1.26 1.11 -17.55
CA ILE A 156 1.79 0.76 -16.23
C ILE A 156 3.08 -0.07 -16.35
N TYR A 157 3.15 -1.02 -17.29
CA TYR A 157 4.37 -1.80 -17.50
C TYR A 157 5.54 -0.95 -17.99
N LEU A 158 5.29 0.05 -18.84
CA LEU A 158 6.33 1.02 -19.25
C LEU A 158 6.83 1.86 -18.07
N GLU A 159 5.94 2.35 -17.21
CA GLU A 159 6.32 3.10 -16.00
C GLU A 159 7.19 2.27 -15.04
N GLN A 160 6.98 0.95 -15.04
CA GLN A 160 7.74 -0.01 -14.24
C GLN A 160 9.04 -0.47 -14.88
N GLY A 161 9.30 -0.12 -16.16
CA GLY A 161 10.49 -0.54 -16.91
C GLY A 161 10.39 -1.91 -17.60
N TYR A 162 9.18 -2.48 -17.68
CA TYR A 162 8.90 -3.75 -18.38
C TYR A 162 8.52 -3.47 -19.85
N SER A 163 9.50 -3.05 -20.65
CA SER A 163 9.28 -2.66 -22.05
C SER A 163 8.80 -3.80 -22.94
N GLN A 164 9.31 -5.02 -22.74
CA GLN A 164 8.98 -6.17 -23.59
C GLN A 164 7.53 -6.61 -23.40
N GLU A 165 7.08 -6.67 -22.15
CA GLU A 165 5.71 -7.00 -21.78
C GLU A 165 4.72 -5.95 -22.28
N ALA A 166 5.11 -4.67 -22.26
CA ALA A 166 4.30 -3.60 -22.83
C ALA A 166 4.14 -3.74 -24.36
N ILE A 167 5.21 -4.08 -25.08
CA ILE A 167 5.19 -4.32 -26.54
C ILE A 167 4.26 -5.51 -26.85
N ASP A 168 4.35 -6.59 -26.08
CA ASP A 168 3.49 -7.77 -26.26
C ASP A 168 2.01 -7.40 -26.10
N ILE A 169 1.66 -6.61 -25.09
CA ILE A 169 0.28 -6.15 -24.88
C ILE A 169 -0.20 -5.29 -26.05
N TYR A 170 0.63 -4.34 -26.52
CA TYR A 170 0.28 -3.53 -27.69
C TYR A 170 0.13 -4.37 -28.96
N SER A 171 0.96 -5.39 -29.16
CA SER A 171 0.84 -6.32 -30.30
C SER A 171 -0.48 -7.07 -30.28
N GLN A 172 -0.94 -7.49 -29.10
CA GLN A 172 -2.22 -8.17 -28.93
C GLN A 172 -3.40 -7.22 -29.13
N LEU A 173 -3.26 -5.95 -28.72
CA LEU A 173 -4.26 -4.91 -28.98
C LEU A 173 -4.40 -4.59 -30.48
N ILE A 174 -3.32 -4.64 -31.26
CA ILE A 174 -3.36 -4.50 -32.73
C ILE A 174 -4.24 -5.60 -33.35
N LEU A 175 -4.05 -6.85 -32.90
CA LEU A 175 -4.83 -7.99 -33.40
C LEU A 175 -6.31 -7.90 -33.02
N ARG A 176 -6.62 -7.40 -31.81
CA ARG A 176 -8.01 -7.25 -31.35
C ARG A 176 -8.73 -6.03 -31.92
N TYR A 177 -8.02 -4.93 -32.16
CA TYR A 177 -8.59 -3.65 -32.58
C TYR A 177 -7.85 -3.11 -33.82
N PRO A 178 -8.07 -3.70 -35.01
CA PRO A 178 -7.36 -3.32 -36.23
C PRO A 178 -7.56 -1.85 -36.60
N GLU A 179 -8.69 -1.26 -36.22
CA GLU A 179 -9.02 0.17 -36.40
C GLU A 179 -7.94 1.10 -35.78
N LYS A 180 -7.33 0.67 -34.66
CA LYS A 180 -6.32 1.40 -33.89
C LYS A 180 -4.90 0.86 -34.11
N SER A 181 -4.71 -0.05 -35.07
CA SER A 181 -3.42 -0.71 -35.31
C SER A 181 -2.26 0.26 -35.52
N VAL A 182 -2.47 1.32 -36.31
CA VAL A 182 -1.47 2.36 -36.60
C VAL A 182 -1.03 3.10 -35.32
N TYR A 183 -1.98 3.36 -34.41
CA TYR A 183 -1.70 4.03 -33.14
C TYR A 183 -0.80 3.17 -32.25
N PHE A 184 -1.15 1.89 -32.06
CA PHE A 184 -0.35 0.98 -31.24
C PHE A 184 1.02 0.69 -31.86
N ALA A 185 1.12 0.61 -33.19
CA ALA A 185 2.40 0.47 -33.87
C ALA A 185 3.34 1.67 -33.61
N ALA A 186 2.80 2.90 -33.63
CA ALA A 186 3.57 4.09 -33.29
C ALA A 186 4.09 4.07 -31.84
N LEU A 187 3.27 3.59 -30.88
CA LEU A 187 3.71 3.43 -29.49
C LEU A 187 4.84 2.41 -29.35
N ILE A 188 4.77 1.27 -30.06
CA ILE A 188 5.84 0.27 -30.09
C ILE A 188 7.15 0.87 -30.64
N ASP A 189 7.07 1.67 -31.71
CA ASP A 189 8.23 2.35 -32.29
C ASP A 189 8.86 3.37 -31.32
N GLU A 190 8.04 4.08 -30.54
CA GLU A 190 8.54 4.99 -29.51
C GLU A 190 9.27 4.27 -28.37
N ILE A 191 8.77 3.11 -27.95
CA ILE A 191 9.41 2.29 -26.92
C ILE A 191 10.76 1.79 -27.43
N ASN A 192 10.80 1.23 -28.64
CA ASN A 192 12.03 0.73 -29.27
C ASN A 192 13.10 1.83 -29.47
N LYS A 193 12.68 3.09 -29.68
CA LYS A 193 13.62 4.24 -29.77
C LYS A 193 14.17 4.68 -28.43
N LYS A 194 13.46 4.45 -27.32
CA LYS A 194 13.91 4.79 -25.96
C LYS A 194 14.87 3.75 -25.40
N ASP A 195 14.70 2.49 -25.81
CA ASP A 195 15.53 1.37 -25.36
C ASP A 195 16.86 1.26 -26.15
N ASN A 196 17.02 2.02 -27.24
CA ASN A 196 18.27 2.17 -28.01
C ASN A 196 19.01 3.47 -27.68
#